data_AF-A0A964KX20-F1
#
_entry.id   AF-A0A964KX20-F1
#
_cell.length_a   1.000
_cell.length_b   1.000
_cell.length_c   1.000
_cell.angle_alpha   90.00
_cell.angle_beta   90.00
_cell.angle_gamma   90.00
#
_symmetry.space_group_name_H-M   'P 1'
#
loop_
_entity.id
_entity.type
_entity.pdbx_description
1 polymer ?
#
loop_
_entity_poly.entity_id
_entity_poly.type
_entity_poly.pdbx_seq_one_letter_code
_entity_poly.pdbx_strand_id
1 'polypeptide(L)'
;MNKILQSFLLVICIFNNVVTSQKEISKYNKSKVDSRFVLFIEDVVRTSQESNQPKHSRIQAIGRNPNGENIYEVIVYTNSDDGIKDALLNGIKSSSINTIEKTFYTAHLSLSEISQVSQLSSTKFIEPPRKYKTKLNLSLVDIKANLVHSGQVNGTQYKGTGIIVGVFDTGIDWQHLDFRSESDPTKTRIISIWDQGAATGTKPTGFNYGAEYTRTQINDEL
;
A
#
# COMPACT_ATOMS: atom_id res chain seq x y z
N MET A 1 -18.60 -18.21 -60.45
CA MET A 1 -18.09 -19.27 -59.55
C MET A 1 -16.95 -18.66 -58.74
N ASN A 2 -17.26 -17.99 -57.63
CA ASN A 2 -16.31 -17.19 -56.86
C ASN A 2 -15.57 -18.07 -55.85
N LYS A 3 -14.24 -18.12 -55.98
CA LYS A 3 -13.34 -18.74 -55.00
C LYS A 3 -13.19 -17.80 -53.80
N ILE A 4 -13.70 -18.20 -52.64
CA ILE A 4 -13.40 -17.58 -51.36
C ILE A 4 -12.08 -18.18 -50.88
N LEU A 5 -11.00 -17.39 -50.87
CA LEU A 5 -9.80 -17.70 -50.10
C LEU A 5 -10.16 -17.55 -48.61
N GLN A 6 -10.19 -18.66 -47.87
CA GLN A 6 -10.12 -18.63 -46.42
C GLN A 6 -8.68 -18.31 -46.02
N SER A 7 -8.44 -17.05 -45.61
CA SER A 7 -7.25 -16.67 -44.87
C SER A 7 -7.29 -17.35 -43.49
N PHE A 8 -6.50 -18.40 -43.31
CA PHE A 8 -6.15 -18.92 -41.98
C PHE A 8 -5.18 -17.92 -41.32
N LEU A 9 -5.72 -17.00 -40.51
CA LEU A 9 -4.92 -16.25 -39.56
C LEU A 9 -4.60 -17.19 -38.39
N LEU A 10 -3.44 -17.83 -38.47
CA LEU A 10 -2.88 -18.67 -37.42
C LEU A 10 -2.47 -17.76 -36.24
N VAL A 11 -3.35 -17.61 -35.25
CA VAL A 11 -3.07 -16.93 -33.98
C VAL A 11 -2.15 -17.82 -33.13
N ILE A 12 -0.90 -17.96 -33.53
CA ILE A 12 0.21 -18.46 -32.69
C ILE A 12 0.95 -17.24 -32.17
N CYS A 13 0.35 -16.46 -31.27
CA CYS A 13 1.06 -15.34 -30.64
C CYS A 13 0.73 -15.10 -29.15
N ILE A 14 -0.07 -15.95 -28.49
CA ILE A 14 -0.42 -15.72 -27.06
C ILE A 14 0.11 -16.82 -26.12
N PHE A 15 0.32 -18.05 -26.59
CA PHE A 15 0.75 -19.15 -25.71
C PHE A 15 2.22 -19.09 -25.27
N ASN A 16 3.14 -18.64 -26.12
CA ASN A 16 4.58 -18.62 -25.77
C ASN A 16 4.93 -17.61 -24.68
N ASN A 17 4.27 -16.44 -24.64
CA ASN A 17 4.52 -15.43 -23.61
C ASN A 17 3.99 -15.87 -22.24
N VAL A 18 2.83 -16.54 -22.19
CA VAL A 18 2.23 -17.03 -20.94
C VAL A 18 3.09 -18.13 -20.30
N VAL A 19 3.58 -19.10 -21.10
CA VAL A 19 4.43 -20.19 -20.60
C VAL A 19 5.81 -19.69 -20.13
N THR A 20 6.36 -18.67 -20.79
CA THR A 20 7.66 -18.07 -20.40
C THR A 20 7.55 -17.30 -19.07
N SER A 21 6.47 -16.53 -18.87
CA SER A 21 6.21 -15.84 -17.59
C SER A 21 6.05 -16.84 -16.42
N GLN A 22 5.39 -17.99 -16.63
CA GLN A 22 5.19 -19.01 -15.60
C GLN A 22 6.49 -19.66 -15.10
N LYS A 23 7.44 -19.92 -16.01
CA LYS A 23 8.74 -20.51 -15.66
C LYS A 23 9.65 -19.52 -14.94
N GLU A 24 9.44 -18.22 -15.12
CA GLU A 24 10.16 -17.14 -14.43
C GLU A 24 9.56 -16.84 -13.04
N ILE A 25 8.23 -16.94 -12.88
CA ILE A 25 7.55 -16.75 -11.58
C ILE A 25 7.96 -17.81 -10.55
N SER A 26 8.35 -19.01 -10.98
CA SER A 26 8.78 -20.09 -10.07
C SER A 26 10.25 -20.02 -9.62
N LYS A 27 11.06 -19.13 -10.20
CA LYS A 27 12.50 -18.99 -9.91
C LYS A 27 12.84 -17.99 -8.80
N TYR A 28 11.86 -17.53 -8.04
CA TYR A 28 12.07 -16.58 -6.95
C TYR A 28 12.88 -17.18 -5.79
N ASN A 29 13.56 -16.31 -5.03
CA ASN A 29 14.30 -16.74 -3.85
C ASN A 29 13.35 -16.93 -2.66
N LYS A 30 12.90 -18.18 -2.44
CA LYS A 30 11.95 -18.54 -1.36
C LYS A 30 12.39 -18.07 0.04
N SER A 31 13.70 -18.02 0.32
CA SER A 31 14.20 -17.59 1.63
C SER A 31 13.99 -16.10 1.92
N LYS A 32 13.76 -15.29 0.88
CA LYS A 32 13.55 -13.85 0.96
C LYS A 32 12.09 -13.44 0.76
N VAL A 33 11.16 -14.39 0.67
CA VAL A 33 9.73 -14.12 0.41
C VAL A 33 8.89 -14.71 1.53
N ASP A 34 7.98 -13.91 2.08
CA ASP A 34 7.03 -14.32 3.11
C ASP A 34 6.23 -15.54 2.68
N SER A 35 6.01 -16.47 3.62
CA SER A 35 5.32 -17.73 3.35
C SER A 35 3.91 -17.55 2.78
N ARG A 36 3.23 -16.45 3.07
CA ARG A 36 1.93 -16.12 2.46
C ARG A 36 2.07 -15.88 0.96
N PHE A 37 3.11 -15.17 0.52
CA PHE A 37 3.40 -14.99 -0.90
C PHE A 37 3.89 -16.28 -1.53
N VAL A 38 4.74 -17.06 -0.86
CA VAL A 38 5.20 -18.39 -1.34
C VAL A 38 4.00 -19.27 -1.67
N LEU A 39 3.11 -19.47 -0.70
CA LEU A 39 1.92 -20.31 -0.85
C LEU A 39 0.99 -19.76 -1.94
N PHE A 40 0.86 -18.44 -2.04
CA PHE A 40 0.05 -17.81 -3.07
C PHE A 40 0.63 -18.01 -4.48
N ILE A 41 1.94 -17.80 -4.66
CA ILE A 41 2.63 -18.00 -5.93
C ILE A 41 2.53 -19.47 -6.36
N GLU A 42 2.76 -20.40 -5.43
CA GLU A 42 2.64 -21.84 -5.71
C GLU A 42 1.20 -22.23 -6.09
N ASP A 43 0.18 -21.67 -5.43
CA ASP A 43 -1.22 -21.89 -5.79
C ASP A 43 -1.54 -21.32 -7.17
N VAL A 44 -1.07 -20.12 -7.51
CA VAL A 44 -1.24 -19.50 -8.84
C VAL A 44 -0.58 -20.34 -9.94
N VAL A 45 0.65 -20.83 -9.71
CA VAL A 45 1.36 -21.69 -10.66
C VAL A 45 0.63 -23.02 -10.85
N ARG A 46 0.08 -23.62 -9.78
CA ARG A 46 -0.70 -24.86 -9.85
C ARG A 46 -2.04 -24.67 -10.57
N THR A 47 -2.81 -23.66 -10.18
CA THR A 47 -4.17 -23.41 -10.70
C THR A 47 -4.20 -22.96 -12.15
N SER A 48 -3.15 -22.27 -12.62
CA SER A 48 -2.98 -21.96 -14.04
C SER A 48 -2.69 -23.18 -14.92
N GLN A 49 -2.27 -24.31 -14.32
CA GLN A 49 -2.22 -25.62 -15.01
C GLN A 49 -3.55 -26.39 -14.90
N GLU A 50 -4.39 -26.09 -13.90
CA GLU A 50 -5.61 -26.82 -13.57
C GLU A 50 -6.89 -25.98 -13.74
N SER A 51 -7.02 -25.16 -14.79
CA SER A 51 -8.23 -24.38 -15.20
C SER A 51 -9.14 -23.81 -14.09
N ASN A 52 -8.63 -23.53 -12.90
CA ASN A 52 -9.40 -23.15 -11.72
C ASN A 52 -8.85 -21.82 -11.19
N GLN A 53 -9.71 -20.98 -10.61
CA GLN A 53 -9.24 -19.77 -9.94
C GLN A 53 -8.65 -20.10 -8.56
N PRO A 54 -7.60 -19.39 -8.09
CA PRO A 54 -7.08 -19.52 -6.72
C PRO A 54 -8.20 -19.25 -5.70
N LYS A 55 -8.66 -20.27 -4.97
CA LYS A 55 -9.92 -20.18 -4.20
C LYS A 55 -9.82 -19.57 -2.79
N HIS A 56 -8.63 -19.33 -2.23
CA HIS A 56 -8.53 -18.98 -0.79
C HIS A 56 -7.41 -18.00 -0.37
N SER A 57 -6.84 -17.23 -1.29
CA SER A 57 -5.74 -16.33 -0.90
C SER A 57 -6.25 -15.00 -0.30
N ARG A 58 -5.62 -14.56 0.79
CA ARG A 58 -5.83 -13.22 1.38
C ARG A 58 -5.16 -12.11 0.57
N ILE A 59 -4.28 -12.50 -0.36
CA ILE A 59 -3.56 -11.63 -1.27
C ILE A 59 -4.44 -11.45 -2.51
N GLN A 60 -4.72 -10.21 -2.88
CA GLN A 60 -5.59 -9.92 -4.02
C GLN A 60 -4.86 -8.96 -4.95
N ALA A 61 -5.09 -9.14 -6.25
CA ALA A 61 -4.59 -8.19 -7.23
C ALA A 61 -5.29 -6.85 -7.05
N ILE A 62 -4.53 -5.76 -7.07
CA ILE A 62 -5.07 -4.38 -6.98
C ILE A 62 -5.29 -3.75 -8.36
N GLY A 63 -4.85 -4.42 -9.41
CA GLY A 63 -4.93 -3.94 -10.78
C GLY A 63 -4.09 -4.81 -11.72
N ARG A 64 -3.79 -4.26 -12.89
CA ARG A 64 -2.88 -4.86 -13.86
C ARG A 64 -1.82 -3.86 -14.30
N ASN A 65 -0.63 -4.36 -14.57
CA ASN A 65 0.45 -3.58 -15.17
C ASN A 65 0.25 -3.43 -16.69
N PRO A 66 0.99 -2.53 -17.38
CA PRO A 66 0.96 -2.40 -18.84
C PRO A 66 1.17 -3.69 -19.64
N ASN A 67 1.84 -4.69 -19.07
CA ASN A 67 2.05 -6.01 -19.69
C ASN A 67 0.86 -6.96 -19.50
N GLY A 68 -0.21 -6.51 -18.82
CA GLY A 68 -1.41 -7.29 -18.53
C GLY A 68 -1.30 -8.23 -17.33
N GLU A 69 -0.19 -8.18 -16.57
CA GLU A 69 0.00 -8.99 -15.38
C GLU A 69 -0.72 -8.38 -14.17
N ASN A 70 -1.31 -9.22 -13.33
CA ASN A 70 -1.86 -8.78 -12.06
C ASN A 70 -0.75 -8.21 -11.16
N ILE A 71 -1.02 -7.07 -10.53
CA ILE A 71 -0.12 -6.41 -9.56
C ILE A 71 -0.65 -6.55 -8.14
N TYR A 72 0.27 -6.62 -7.19
CA TYR A 72 0.03 -6.85 -5.77
C TYR A 72 0.78 -5.83 -4.93
N GLU A 73 0.19 -5.43 -3.82
CA GLU A 73 0.89 -4.62 -2.82
C GLU A 73 1.97 -5.44 -2.14
N VAL A 74 3.18 -4.89 -2.05
CA VAL A 74 4.32 -5.53 -1.40
C VAL A 74 5.08 -4.54 -0.54
N ILE A 75 5.70 -5.06 0.52
CA ILE A 75 6.74 -4.39 1.30
C ILE A 75 8.05 -5.12 1.01
N VAL A 76 9.05 -4.39 0.54
CA VAL A 76 10.39 -4.90 0.21
C VAL A 76 11.39 -4.32 1.19
N TYR A 77 11.90 -5.13 2.10
CA TYR A 77 12.96 -4.76 3.03
C TYR A 77 14.33 -4.85 2.35
N THR A 78 15.19 -3.88 2.60
CA THR A 78 16.53 -3.78 2.00
C THR A 78 17.65 -3.84 3.04
N ASN A 79 18.82 -4.30 2.61
CA ASN A 79 20.07 -4.23 3.36
C ASN A 79 20.85 -2.92 3.09
N SER A 80 20.51 -2.19 2.02
CA SER A 80 21.14 -0.91 1.66
C SER A 80 20.21 -0.02 0.83
N ASP A 81 20.39 1.31 0.93
CA ASP A 81 19.50 2.31 0.33
C ASP A 81 19.58 2.37 -1.21
N ASP A 82 20.63 1.80 -1.82
CA ASP A 82 21.02 2.14 -3.19
C ASP A 82 20.70 1.07 -4.26
N GLY A 83 20.59 -0.22 -3.91
CA GLY A 83 20.44 -1.29 -4.91
C GLY A 83 19.00 -1.55 -5.37
N ILE A 84 18.02 -1.38 -4.48
CA ILE A 84 16.60 -1.67 -4.80
C ILE A 84 15.96 -0.46 -5.49
N LYS A 85 16.36 0.75 -5.10
CA LYS A 85 15.83 1.99 -5.68
C LYS A 85 16.03 2.02 -7.20
N ASP A 86 17.22 1.72 -7.70
CA ASP A 86 17.48 1.70 -9.15
C ASP A 86 16.77 0.55 -9.87
N ALA A 87 16.68 -0.63 -9.24
CA ALA A 87 15.96 -1.76 -9.82
C ALA A 87 14.46 -1.47 -9.94
N LEU A 88 13.84 -0.92 -8.90
CA LEU A 88 12.41 -0.56 -8.87
C LEU A 88 12.10 0.69 -9.71
N LEU A 89 13.00 1.68 -9.78
CA LEU A 89 12.78 2.94 -10.53
C LEU A 89 13.14 2.86 -12.01
N ASN A 90 14.19 2.11 -12.39
CA ASN A 90 14.73 2.12 -13.76
C ASN A 90 14.52 0.81 -14.52
N GLY A 91 14.44 -0.33 -13.81
CA GLY A 91 14.31 -1.66 -14.42
C GLY A 91 12.87 -2.16 -14.56
N ILE A 92 12.03 -1.87 -13.58
CA ILE A 92 10.65 -2.37 -13.51
C ILE A 92 9.67 -1.26 -13.92
N LYS A 93 9.49 -1.11 -15.24
CA LYS A 93 8.69 -0.03 -15.86
C LYS A 93 7.18 -0.04 -15.54
N SER A 94 6.72 -0.99 -14.73
CA SER A 94 5.30 -1.30 -14.49
C SER A 94 4.85 -1.03 -13.06
N SER A 95 5.79 -0.78 -12.15
CA SER A 95 5.53 -0.74 -10.71
C SER A 95 5.53 0.68 -10.17
N SER A 96 4.42 1.12 -9.58
CA SER A 96 4.42 2.32 -8.74
C SER A 96 5.08 1.98 -7.40
N ILE A 97 6.14 2.72 -7.06
CA ILE A 97 6.68 2.77 -5.70
C ILE A 97 5.84 3.78 -4.94
N ASN A 98 5.29 3.44 -3.77
CA ASN A 98 4.48 4.38 -2.99
C ASN A 98 5.28 5.08 -1.89
N THR A 99 6.29 4.41 -1.32
CA THR A 99 7.10 4.95 -0.21
C THR A 99 8.54 4.48 -0.36
N ILE A 100 9.47 5.41 -0.15
CA ILE A 100 10.91 5.20 -0.17
C ILE A 100 11.42 5.50 1.24
N GLU A 101 11.66 4.46 2.03
CA GLU A 101 12.39 4.57 3.29
C GLU A 101 13.75 3.90 3.15
N LYS A 102 14.69 4.28 4.02
CA LYS A 102 16.07 3.73 3.97
C LYS A 102 16.08 2.20 4.07
N THR A 103 15.19 1.63 4.88
CA THR A 103 15.21 0.20 5.21
C THR A 103 14.14 -0.62 4.49
N PHE A 104 13.16 0.01 3.85
CA PHE A 104 12.12 -0.68 3.10
C PHE A 104 11.46 0.21 2.04
N TYR A 105 10.80 -0.45 1.09
CA TYR A 105 9.98 0.18 0.06
C TYR A 105 8.60 -0.45 0.07
N THR A 106 7.57 0.35 -0.17
CA THR A 106 6.24 -0.18 -0.54
C THR A 106 6.06 -0.03 -2.04
N ALA A 107 5.65 -1.10 -2.72
CA ALA A 107 5.51 -1.09 -4.17
C ALA A 107 4.31 -1.90 -4.62
N HIS A 108 3.89 -1.66 -5.86
CA HIS A 108 2.93 -2.50 -6.57
C HIS A 108 3.69 -3.35 -7.59
N LEU A 109 3.86 -4.64 -7.30
CA LEU A 109 4.65 -5.55 -8.13
C LEU A 109 3.79 -6.69 -8.67
N SER A 110 4.05 -7.11 -9.91
CA SER A 110 3.57 -8.39 -10.46
C SER A 110 4.36 -9.56 -9.87
N LEU A 111 3.89 -10.80 -10.08
CA LEU A 111 4.61 -11.98 -9.59
C LEU A 111 5.96 -12.18 -10.26
N SER A 112 6.10 -11.79 -11.53
CA SER A 112 7.38 -11.86 -12.24
C SER A 112 8.37 -10.82 -11.69
N GLU A 113 7.89 -9.63 -11.36
CA GLU A 113 8.67 -8.57 -10.71
C GLU A 113 9.09 -8.96 -9.30
N ILE A 114 8.20 -9.58 -8.50
CA ILE A 114 8.54 -10.14 -7.19
C ILE A 114 9.66 -11.20 -7.33
N SER A 115 9.57 -12.06 -8.35
CA SER A 115 10.62 -13.05 -8.62
C SER A 115 11.97 -12.38 -8.88
N GLN A 116 12.01 -11.35 -9.72
CA GLN A 116 13.23 -10.59 -10.02
C GLN A 116 13.78 -9.86 -8.78
N VAL A 117 12.93 -9.12 -8.05
CA VAL A 117 13.34 -8.36 -6.86
C VAL A 117 13.86 -9.29 -5.77
N SER A 118 13.30 -10.49 -5.62
CA SER A 118 13.76 -11.46 -4.63
C SER A 118 15.21 -11.94 -4.88
N GLN A 119 15.70 -11.84 -6.12
CA GLN A 119 17.05 -12.29 -6.49
C GLN A 119 18.13 -11.22 -6.28
N LEU A 120 17.74 -9.96 -6.03
CA LEU A 120 18.71 -8.89 -5.78
C LEU A 120 19.47 -9.14 -4.47
N SER A 121 20.77 -8.82 -4.46
CA SER A 121 21.62 -8.91 -3.26
C SER A 121 21.19 -7.90 -2.19
N SER A 122 20.68 -6.74 -2.60
CA SER A 122 20.15 -5.69 -1.73
C SER A 122 18.83 -6.08 -1.05
N THR A 123 18.02 -6.96 -1.66
CA THR A 123 16.76 -7.43 -1.07
C THR A 123 17.03 -8.31 0.14
N LYS A 124 16.49 -7.90 1.29
CA LYS A 124 16.49 -8.66 2.53
C LYS A 124 15.27 -9.57 2.62
N PHE A 125 14.08 -9.02 2.40
CA PHE A 125 12.82 -9.74 2.56
C PHE A 125 11.65 -9.07 1.82
N ILE A 126 10.67 -9.83 1.36
CA ILE A 126 9.46 -9.35 0.68
C ILE A 126 8.23 -9.92 1.38
N GLU A 127 7.28 -9.08 1.76
CA GLU A 127 6.02 -9.52 2.37
C GLU A 127 4.79 -8.78 1.81
N PRO A 128 3.58 -9.38 1.88
CA PRO A 128 2.35 -8.65 1.58
C PRO A 128 1.95 -7.80 2.79
N PRO A 129 1.30 -6.64 2.56
CA PRO A 129 0.83 -5.80 3.65
C PRO A 129 -0.18 -6.53 4.54
N ARG A 130 -0.29 -6.06 5.77
CA ARG A 130 -1.30 -6.55 6.71
C ARG A 130 -2.58 -5.74 6.55
N LYS A 131 -3.70 -6.42 6.30
CA LYS A 131 -5.01 -5.81 6.32
C LYS A 131 -5.51 -5.72 7.76
N TYR A 132 -5.66 -4.51 8.25
CA TYR A 132 -6.29 -4.24 9.54
C TYR A 132 -7.80 -4.10 9.36
N LYS A 133 -8.54 -4.44 10.42
CA LYS A 133 -9.98 -4.20 10.52
C LYS A 133 -10.21 -3.17 11.61
N THR A 134 -11.23 -2.35 11.45
CA THR A 134 -11.67 -1.43 12.51
C THR A 134 -12.07 -2.26 13.74
N LYS A 135 -11.55 -1.87 14.90
CA LYS A 135 -11.78 -2.57 16.18
C LYS A 135 -12.39 -1.67 17.26
N LEU A 136 -12.54 -0.38 16.97
CA LEU A 136 -13.03 0.60 17.93
C LEU A 136 -14.53 0.84 17.69
N ASN A 137 -15.35 0.58 18.72
CA ASN A 137 -16.77 0.97 18.72
C ASN A 137 -17.16 1.87 19.92
N LEU A 138 -16.39 1.91 21.02
CA LEU A 138 -16.68 2.73 22.23
C LEU A 138 -15.36 3.04 22.96
N SER A 139 -15.04 4.31 23.30
CA SER A 139 -13.69 4.60 23.87
C SER A 139 -13.48 5.95 24.59
N LEU A 140 -14.36 6.35 25.53
CA LEU A 140 -13.98 7.39 26.52
C LEU A 140 -14.27 6.94 27.96
N VAL A 141 -15.48 6.42 28.22
CA VAL A 141 -15.84 5.90 29.55
C VAL A 141 -15.04 4.65 29.90
N ASP A 142 -14.87 3.75 28.94
CA ASP A 142 -14.16 2.47 29.13
C ASP A 142 -12.68 2.65 29.49
N ILE A 143 -12.05 3.72 29.00
CA ILE A 143 -10.65 4.05 29.30
C ILE A 143 -10.47 4.99 30.48
N LYS A 144 -11.58 5.45 31.11
CA LYS A 144 -11.59 6.35 32.27
C LYS A 144 -10.77 7.64 32.10
N ALA A 145 -10.69 8.17 30.88
CA ALA A 145 -9.90 9.36 30.57
C ALA A 145 -10.32 10.61 31.38
N ASN A 146 -11.59 10.66 31.81
CA ASN A 146 -12.13 11.71 32.68
C ASN A 146 -11.40 11.81 34.03
N LEU A 147 -10.87 10.70 34.57
CA LEU A 147 -10.13 10.70 35.84
C LEU A 147 -8.75 11.36 35.68
N VAL A 148 -8.10 11.19 34.53
CA VAL A 148 -6.80 11.81 34.23
C VAL A 148 -6.96 13.32 34.07
N HIS A 149 -7.98 13.75 33.31
CA HIS A 149 -8.23 15.18 33.08
C HIS A 149 -8.66 15.93 34.35
N SER A 150 -9.38 15.27 35.26
CA SER A 150 -9.79 15.85 36.55
C SER A 150 -8.68 15.86 37.61
N GLY A 151 -7.47 15.37 37.29
CA GLY A 151 -6.33 15.37 38.20
C GLY A 151 -6.38 14.31 39.28
N GLN A 152 -7.20 13.26 39.11
CA GLN A 152 -7.26 12.14 40.06
C GLN A 152 -5.99 11.28 40.04
N VAL A 153 -5.14 11.45 39.02
CA VAL A 153 -3.78 10.89 38.99
C VAL A 153 -2.81 11.96 39.52
N ASN A 154 -2.31 11.74 40.73
CA ASN A 154 -1.27 12.57 41.37
C ASN A 154 -1.59 14.07 41.53
N GLY A 155 -2.87 14.45 41.59
CA GLY A 155 -3.29 15.85 41.78
C GLY A 155 -2.95 16.79 40.62
N THR A 156 -2.47 16.25 39.50
CA THR A 156 -2.00 17.04 38.34
C THR A 156 -2.99 16.90 37.19
N GLN A 157 -3.48 18.02 36.67
CA GLN A 157 -4.33 18.03 35.49
C GLN A 157 -3.48 17.97 34.23
N TYR A 158 -3.58 16.88 33.48
CA TYR A 158 -2.91 16.72 32.19
C TYR A 158 -3.86 17.12 31.07
N LYS A 159 -3.54 18.20 30.36
CA LYS A 159 -4.32 18.71 29.21
C LYS A 159 -3.71 18.39 27.84
N GLY A 160 -2.54 17.74 27.81
CA GLY A 160 -1.85 17.41 26.56
C GLY A 160 -1.15 18.59 25.87
N THR A 161 -0.92 19.70 26.56
CA THR A 161 -0.19 20.86 26.01
C THR A 161 1.20 20.45 25.53
N GLY A 162 1.53 20.78 24.27
CA GLY A 162 2.80 20.42 23.64
C GLY A 162 2.86 18.99 23.09
N ILE A 163 1.78 18.21 23.19
CA ILE A 163 1.69 16.86 22.65
C ILE A 163 1.02 16.89 21.27
N ILE A 164 1.62 16.16 20.31
CA ILE A 164 1.02 15.90 19.00
C ILE A 164 0.44 14.49 19.02
N VAL A 165 -0.81 14.37 18.56
CA VAL A 165 -1.49 13.08 18.41
C VAL A 165 -1.67 12.79 16.93
N GLY A 166 -1.08 11.70 16.46
CA GLY A 166 -1.32 11.17 15.12
C GLY A 166 -2.47 10.17 15.13
N VAL A 167 -3.44 10.36 14.23
CA VAL A 167 -4.58 9.45 14.06
C VAL A 167 -4.52 8.86 12.65
N PHE A 168 -4.46 7.53 12.58
CA PHE A 168 -4.44 6.75 11.33
C PHE A 168 -5.72 5.91 11.28
N ASP A 169 -6.77 6.46 10.69
CA ASP A 169 -8.09 5.84 10.65
C ASP A 169 -8.78 6.18 9.30
N THR A 170 -10.10 6.05 9.21
CA THR A 170 -10.88 6.26 7.98
C THR A 170 -11.01 7.73 7.56
N GLY A 171 -10.48 8.66 8.34
CA GLY A 171 -10.59 10.10 8.10
C GLY A 171 -11.10 10.86 9.32
N ILE A 172 -11.50 12.11 9.11
CA ILE A 172 -11.97 13.02 10.16
C ILE A 172 -13.00 14.00 9.60
N ASP A 173 -14.06 14.27 10.35
CA ASP A 173 -14.91 15.44 10.12
C ASP A 173 -14.20 16.68 10.66
N TRP A 174 -13.37 17.29 9.82
CA TRP A 174 -12.57 18.46 10.17
C TRP A 174 -13.41 19.74 10.36
N GLN A 175 -14.67 19.74 9.93
CA GLN A 175 -15.59 20.87 10.12
C GLN A 175 -16.29 20.83 11.48
N HIS A 176 -16.23 19.72 12.23
CA HIS A 176 -16.87 19.62 13.54
C HIS A 176 -16.32 20.64 14.56
N LEU A 177 -17.22 21.23 15.35
CA LEU A 177 -16.87 22.29 16.32
C LEU A 177 -15.88 21.82 17.38
N ASP A 178 -15.93 20.54 17.77
CA ASP A 178 -14.94 19.98 18.69
C ASP A 178 -13.51 20.14 18.18
N PHE A 179 -13.26 20.16 16.87
CA PHE A 179 -11.90 20.34 16.32
C PHE A 179 -11.49 21.80 16.16
N ARG A 180 -12.25 22.75 16.72
CA ARG A 180 -11.82 24.14 16.78
C ARG A 180 -10.78 24.38 17.88
N SER A 181 -10.02 25.44 17.71
CA SER A 181 -9.10 25.91 18.73
C SER A 181 -9.89 26.41 19.94
N GLU A 182 -9.39 26.12 21.14
CA GLU A 182 -9.96 26.63 22.40
C GLU A 182 -9.84 28.17 22.47
N SER A 183 -8.79 28.74 21.87
CA SER A 183 -8.53 30.19 21.90
C SER A 183 -9.30 30.97 20.82
N ASP A 184 -9.68 30.31 19.72
CA ASP A 184 -10.35 30.93 18.57
C ASP A 184 -11.24 29.88 17.88
N PRO A 185 -12.57 29.92 18.12
CA PRO A 185 -13.51 28.98 17.52
C PRO A 185 -13.62 29.04 15.99
N THR A 186 -13.05 30.06 15.34
CA THR A 186 -13.00 30.17 13.87
C THR A 186 -11.80 29.42 13.27
N LYS A 187 -10.88 28.92 14.10
CA LYS A 187 -9.67 28.23 13.67
C LYS A 187 -9.67 26.76 14.10
N THR A 188 -9.01 25.90 13.34
CA THR A 188 -8.85 24.48 13.67
C THR A 188 -7.70 24.23 14.65
N ARG A 189 -7.84 23.21 15.50
CA ARG A 189 -6.72 22.65 16.30
C ARG A 189 -5.90 21.61 15.53
N ILE A 190 -6.42 21.12 14.40
CA ILE A 190 -5.75 20.14 13.55
C ILE A 190 -4.49 20.77 12.95
N ILE A 191 -3.37 20.03 12.96
CA ILE A 191 -2.08 20.48 12.43
C ILE A 191 -2.00 20.23 10.92
N SER A 192 -2.37 19.03 10.48
CA SER A 192 -2.35 18.60 9.09
C SER A 192 -3.30 17.40 8.93
N ILE A 193 -3.86 17.23 7.73
CA ILE A 193 -4.60 16.04 7.31
C ILE A 193 -3.91 15.50 6.06
N TRP A 194 -3.58 14.21 6.05
CA TRP A 194 -3.17 13.53 4.83
C TRP A 194 -4.29 12.59 4.37
N ASP A 195 -4.98 12.98 3.30
CA ASP A 195 -5.92 12.10 2.61
C ASP A 195 -5.15 11.22 1.63
N GLN A 196 -4.95 9.95 1.99
CA GLN A 196 -4.23 8.98 1.17
C GLN A 196 -5.03 8.53 -0.07
N GLY A 197 -6.34 8.70 -0.08
CA GLY A 197 -7.23 8.34 -1.19
C GLY A 197 -7.38 9.45 -2.23
N ALA A 198 -6.94 10.67 -1.92
CA ALA A 198 -7.06 11.81 -2.82
C ALA A 198 -6.28 11.57 -4.13
N ALA A 199 -7.01 11.64 -5.24
CA ALA A 199 -6.44 11.50 -6.59
C ALA A 199 -5.69 12.77 -7.04
N THR A 200 -6.03 13.92 -6.47
CA THR A 200 -5.50 15.24 -6.81
C THR A 200 -5.08 15.98 -5.54
N GLY A 201 -4.27 17.02 -5.69
CA GLY A 201 -3.76 17.82 -4.58
C GLY A 201 -2.24 17.70 -4.38
N THR A 202 -1.74 18.44 -3.40
CA THR A 202 -0.32 18.49 -3.05
C THR A 202 0.04 17.26 -2.23
N LYS A 203 0.93 16.42 -2.76
CA LYS A 203 1.40 15.23 -2.05
C LYS A 203 2.34 15.64 -0.91
N PRO A 204 2.31 14.96 0.25
CA PRO A 204 3.27 15.23 1.32
C PRO A 204 4.71 14.98 0.87
N THR A 205 5.67 15.70 1.45
CA THR A 205 7.09 15.53 1.11
C THR A 205 7.54 14.08 1.36
N GLY A 206 8.14 13.47 0.35
CA GLY A 206 8.61 12.06 0.42
C GLY A 206 7.58 11.03 -0.05
N PHE A 207 6.34 11.44 -0.32
CA PHE A 207 5.27 10.57 -0.82
C PHE A 207 4.84 11.00 -2.23
N ASN A 208 4.36 10.04 -3.02
CA ASN A 208 3.90 10.29 -4.39
C ASN A 208 2.40 10.07 -4.57
N TYR A 209 1.63 9.92 -3.50
CA TYR A 209 0.19 9.68 -3.51
C TYR A 209 -0.52 10.45 -2.40
N GLY A 210 -1.84 10.59 -2.55
CA GLY A 210 -2.69 11.36 -1.65
C GLY A 210 -2.48 12.87 -1.73
N ALA A 211 -3.08 13.58 -0.78
CA ALA A 211 -3.00 15.03 -0.63
C ALA A 211 -2.85 15.43 0.84
N GLU A 212 -1.93 16.34 1.12
CA GLU A 212 -1.76 16.98 2.40
C GLU A 212 -2.53 18.31 2.44
N TYR A 213 -3.32 18.49 3.49
CA TYR A 213 -4.02 19.72 3.82
C TYR A 213 -3.42 20.29 5.10
N THR A 214 -2.70 21.39 4.95
CA THR A 214 -2.07 22.11 6.06
C THR A 214 -3.11 22.83 6.91
N ARG A 215 -2.78 23.13 8.17
CA ARG A 215 -3.61 23.97 9.05
C ARG A 215 -4.10 25.26 8.39
N THR A 216 -3.24 25.93 7.61
CA THR A 216 -3.62 27.16 6.91
C THR A 216 -4.75 26.90 5.92
N GLN A 217 -4.58 25.90 5.05
CA GLN A 217 -5.60 25.53 4.07
C GLN A 217 -6.92 25.11 4.74
N ILE A 218 -6.84 24.37 5.86
CA ILE A 218 -8.04 24.01 6.62
C ILE A 218 -8.73 25.27 7.14
N ASN A 219 -7.98 26.21 7.72
CA ASN A 219 -8.53 27.47 8.24
C ASN A 219 -9.10 28.39 7.15
N ASP A 220 -8.63 28.29 5.91
CA ASP A 220 -9.13 29.09 4.79
C ASP A 220 -10.49 28.57 4.28
N GLU A 221 -10.83 27.32 4.59
CA GLU A 221 -12.10 26.66 4.22
C GLU A 221 -13.13 26.64 5.36
N LEU A 222 -12.78 27.14 6.56
CA LEU A 222 -13.64 27.23 7.74
C LEU A 222 -14.32 28.60 7.88
#